data_AF-A0A7S4LH59-F1
#
_entry.id   AF-A0A7S4LH59-F1
#
_cell.length_a   1.000
_cell.length_b   1.000
_cell.length_c   1.000
_cell.angle_alpha   90.00
_cell.angle_beta   90.00
_cell.angle_gamma   90.00
#
_symmetry.space_group_name_H-M   'P 1'
#
loop_
_entity.id
_entity.type
_entity.pdbx_description
1 polymer ?
#
loop_
_entity_poly.entity_id
_entity_poly.type
_entity_poly.pdbx_seq_one_letter_code
_entity_poly.pdbx_strand_id
1 'polypeptide(L)'
;PRGVVRLLSEVFAEMVFCQGFVHCDPHPGNVLIRRRGARGMQLVLLDHGLYRTVPDDLRTDYCKLWKGIVLADVEGIKAASRALGIRSPWMEKTFPGLDVTHTMIAAMLTAKEWVEIADPAARLDRFDRKGTAEQEKAKLSANVADYAQGILDVLETCPRDLLLLLKTNDALRSAAGRLGGCSADTFVVTAKSCIRALWLQRSGAGLWWRRVLHRLHLAVAYGRCHTFQLLQDATDR
;
A
#
# COMPACT_ATOMS: atom_id res chain seq x y z
N PRO A 1 15.91 -7.94 -13.28
CA PRO A 1 15.53 -6.70 -12.54
C PRO A 1 14.13 -6.75 -11.93
N ARG A 2 13.07 -6.97 -12.73
CA ARG A 2 11.69 -7.12 -12.20
C ARG A 2 11.50 -8.22 -11.17
N GLY A 3 12.11 -9.40 -11.37
CA GLY A 3 12.06 -10.49 -10.38
C GLY A 3 12.67 -10.13 -9.02
N VAL A 4 13.64 -9.22 -8.99
CA VAL A 4 14.22 -8.69 -7.73
C VAL A 4 13.23 -7.74 -7.05
N VAL A 5 12.65 -6.80 -7.78
CA VAL A 5 11.64 -5.86 -7.27
C VAL A 5 10.43 -6.61 -6.70
N ARG A 6 9.97 -7.65 -7.41
CA ARG A 6 8.90 -8.52 -6.98
C ARG A 6 9.25 -9.25 -5.69
N LEU A 7 10.42 -9.92 -5.63
CA LEU A 7 10.85 -10.63 -4.42
C LEU A 7 10.98 -9.67 -3.22
N LEU A 8 11.55 -8.50 -3.42
CA LEU A 8 11.67 -7.46 -2.41
C LEU A 8 10.28 -7.06 -1.87
N SER A 9 9.36 -6.75 -2.78
CA SER A 9 7.99 -6.36 -2.42
C SER A 9 7.24 -7.50 -1.71
N GLU A 10 7.38 -8.74 -2.17
CA GLU A 10 6.76 -9.92 -1.57
C GLU A 10 7.24 -10.15 -0.13
N VAL A 11 8.56 -10.03 0.11
CA VAL A 11 9.13 -10.24 1.45
C VAL A 11 8.66 -9.16 2.44
N PHE A 12 8.75 -7.88 2.06
CA PHE A 12 8.35 -6.80 2.96
C PHE A 12 6.83 -6.76 3.15
N ALA A 13 6.03 -7.03 2.12
CA ALA A 13 4.58 -7.14 2.28
C ALA A 13 4.18 -8.33 3.16
N GLU A 14 4.89 -9.46 3.09
CA GLU A 14 4.69 -10.59 3.99
C GLU A 14 4.97 -10.23 5.45
N MET A 15 6.10 -9.58 5.70
CA MET A 15 6.47 -9.07 7.03
C MET A 15 5.39 -8.16 7.61
N VAL A 16 4.89 -7.21 6.81
CA VAL A 16 3.89 -6.23 7.22
C VAL A 16 2.53 -6.88 7.47
N PHE A 17 1.97 -7.56 6.48
CA PHE A 17 0.56 -7.93 6.51
C PHE A 17 0.31 -9.29 7.13
N CYS A 18 1.20 -10.27 6.92
CA CYS A 18 0.97 -11.64 7.37
C CYS A 18 1.67 -11.95 8.69
N GLN A 19 2.89 -11.44 8.91
CA GLN A 19 3.67 -11.72 10.13
C GLN A 19 3.48 -10.66 11.22
N GLY A 20 3.31 -9.39 10.86
CA GLY A 20 3.24 -8.29 11.83
C GLY A 20 4.58 -7.96 12.49
N PHE A 21 5.70 -8.45 11.95
CA PHE A 21 7.05 -8.17 12.40
C PHE A 21 7.88 -7.68 11.21
N VAL A 22 8.25 -6.40 11.23
CA VAL A 22 8.65 -5.66 10.04
C VAL A 22 10.04 -5.08 10.20
N HIS A 23 10.88 -5.31 9.20
CA HIS A 23 12.11 -4.54 9.03
C HIS A 23 11.74 -3.16 8.45
N CYS A 24 11.92 -2.08 9.21
CA CYS A 24 11.43 -0.75 8.80
C CYS A 24 12.45 0.08 8.00
N ASP A 25 13.54 -0.54 7.55
CA ASP A 25 14.56 0.15 6.73
C ASP A 25 14.99 -0.68 5.49
N PRO A 26 14.13 -0.80 4.45
CA PRO A 26 14.46 -1.52 3.20
C PRO A 26 15.50 -0.78 2.33
N HIS A 27 16.41 0.01 2.91
CA HIS A 27 17.42 0.75 2.17
C HIS A 27 18.29 -0.21 1.34
N PRO A 28 18.68 0.12 0.09
CA PRO A 28 19.46 -0.77 -0.76
C PRO A 28 20.78 -1.26 -0.13
N GLY A 29 21.38 -0.48 0.77
CA GLY A 29 22.58 -0.90 1.53
C GLY A 29 22.34 -2.06 2.51
N ASN A 30 21.10 -2.29 2.94
CA ASN A 30 20.73 -3.33 3.90
C ASN A 30 20.21 -4.60 3.22
N VAL A 31 20.19 -4.63 1.89
CA VAL A 31 19.56 -5.68 1.10
C VAL A 31 20.54 -6.23 0.07
N LEU A 32 20.77 -7.54 0.11
CA LEU A 32 21.49 -8.26 -0.93
C LEU A 32 20.59 -9.28 -1.63
N ILE A 33 20.86 -9.50 -2.92
CA ILE A 33 20.27 -10.58 -3.69
C ILE A 33 21.36 -11.60 -4.00
N ARG A 34 21.12 -12.85 -3.62
CA ARG A 34 21.98 -13.97 -4.00
C ARG A 34 21.18 -15.05 -4.74
N ARG A 35 21.86 -15.77 -5.63
CA ARG A 35 21.29 -16.99 -6.23
C ARG A 35 21.33 -18.12 -5.23
N ARG A 36 20.27 -18.93 -5.17
CA ARG A 36 20.15 -20.13 -4.34
C ARG A 36 20.04 -21.38 -5.21
N GLY A 37 20.99 -21.56 -6.13
CA GLY A 37 21.00 -22.67 -7.09
C GLY A 37 19.69 -22.81 -7.86
N ALA A 38 19.17 -24.04 -7.97
CA ALA A 38 17.88 -24.33 -8.61
C ALA A 38 16.66 -23.73 -7.88
N ARG A 39 16.81 -23.23 -6.64
CA ARG A 39 15.71 -22.65 -5.84
C ARG A 39 15.48 -21.16 -6.12
N GLY A 40 16.12 -20.60 -7.15
CA GLY A 40 15.90 -19.22 -7.60
C GLY A 40 16.69 -18.16 -6.82
N MET A 41 16.10 -16.98 -6.67
CA MET A 41 16.70 -15.82 -5.98
C MET A 41 16.39 -15.85 -4.48
N GLN A 42 17.30 -15.33 -3.66
CA GLN A 42 17.10 -15.14 -2.23
C GLN A 42 17.45 -13.70 -1.85
N LEU A 43 16.55 -13.07 -1.09
CA LEU A 43 16.77 -11.81 -0.40
C LEU A 43 17.54 -12.06 0.90
N VAL A 44 18.59 -11.30 1.15
CA VAL A 44 19.36 -11.32 2.40
C VAL A 44 19.29 -9.92 3.00
N LEU A 45 18.81 -9.84 4.25
CA LEU A 45 18.81 -8.62 5.04
C LEU A 45 20.08 -8.60 5.89
N LEU A 46 20.77 -7.46 5.95
CA LEU A 46 22.06 -7.32 6.62
C LEU A 46 21.93 -6.65 7.98
N ASP A 47 21.31 -5.47 7.99
CA ASP A 47 21.02 -4.73 9.22
C ASP A 47 19.76 -5.31 9.85
N HIS A 48 19.77 -5.47 11.17
CA HIS A 48 18.63 -5.92 11.95
C HIS A 48 18.30 -4.98 13.12
N GLY A 49 18.81 -3.74 13.08
CA GLY A 49 18.65 -2.74 14.14
C GLY A 49 17.28 -2.07 14.20
N LEU A 50 16.48 -2.11 13.13
CA LEU A 50 15.18 -1.42 13.06
C LEU A 50 14.02 -2.36 12.73
N TYR A 51 13.66 -3.20 13.71
CA TYR A 51 12.42 -3.97 13.67
C TYR A 51 11.31 -3.36 14.49
N ARG A 52 10.07 -3.53 14.02
CA ARG A 52 8.87 -3.23 14.79
C ARG A 52 7.85 -4.35 14.69
N THR A 53 7.15 -4.57 15.80
CA THR A 53 5.95 -5.39 15.84
C THR A 53 4.75 -4.48 15.63
N VAL A 54 3.97 -4.73 14.59
CA VAL A 54 2.76 -3.97 14.26
C VAL A 54 1.58 -4.60 14.99
N PRO A 55 0.81 -3.84 15.79
CA PRO A 55 -0.38 -4.36 16.45
C PRO A 55 -1.39 -4.97 15.46
N ASP A 56 -2.05 -6.06 15.85
CA ASP A 56 -2.96 -6.80 14.98
C ASP A 56 -4.16 -5.97 14.50
N ASP A 57 -4.70 -5.11 15.36
CA ASP A 57 -5.82 -4.22 15.01
C ASP A 57 -5.38 -3.18 13.97
N LEU A 58 -4.24 -2.53 14.21
CA LEU A 58 -3.65 -1.57 13.27
C LEU A 58 -3.37 -2.22 11.92
N ARG A 59 -2.77 -3.42 11.93
CA ARG A 59 -2.48 -4.21 10.73
C ARG A 59 -3.76 -4.58 9.98
N THR A 60 -4.81 -4.97 10.69
CA THR A 60 -6.11 -5.30 10.13
C THR A 60 -6.75 -4.09 9.46
N ASP A 61 -6.75 -2.93 10.12
CA ASP A 61 -7.33 -1.70 9.57
C ASP A 61 -6.51 -1.16 8.40
N TYR A 62 -5.19 -1.32 8.45
CA TYR A 62 -4.33 -1.01 7.32
C TYR A 62 -4.59 -1.92 6.11
N CYS A 63 -4.83 -3.21 6.34
CA CYS A 63 -5.28 -4.11 5.27
C CYS A 63 -6.64 -3.69 4.69
N LYS A 64 -7.58 -3.25 5.53
CA LYS A 64 -8.89 -2.74 5.04
C LYS A 64 -8.72 -1.50 4.17
N LEU A 65 -7.80 -0.59 4.53
CA LEU A 65 -7.47 0.59 3.73
C LEU A 65 -6.95 0.18 2.34
N TRP A 66 -5.96 -0.70 2.28
CA TRP A 66 -5.42 -1.23 1.02
C TRP A 66 -6.49 -1.90 0.16
N LYS A 67 -7.33 -2.75 0.76
CA LYS A 67 -8.46 -3.38 0.05
C LYS A 67 -9.42 -2.34 -0.52
N GLY A 68 -9.74 -1.30 0.26
CA GLY A 68 -10.59 -0.19 -0.18
C GLY A 68 -10.04 0.50 -1.42
N ILE A 69 -8.73 0.80 -1.43
CA ILE A 69 -8.04 1.43 -2.57
C ILE A 69 -8.06 0.51 -3.81
N VAL A 70 -7.78 -0.79 -3.65
CA VAL A 70 -7.81 -1.76 -4.76
C VAL A 70 -9.19 -1.85 -5.40
N LEU A 71 -10.24 -1.77 -4.58
CA LEU A 71 -11.63 -1.87 -5.03
C LEU A 71 -12.23 -0.51 -5.43
N ALA A 72 -11.54 0.60 -5.19
CA ALA A 72 -12.11 1.96 -5.24
C ALA A 72 -13.37 2.10 -4.34
N ASP A 73 -13.38 1.41 -3.20
CA ASP A 73 -14.46 1.46 -2.20
C ASP A 73 -14.25 2.66 -1.27
N VAL A 74 -14.79 3.81 -1.66
CA VAL A 74 -14.65 5.08 -0.94
C VAL A 74 -15.09 4.98 0.52
N GLU A 75 -16.22 4.34 0.79
CA GLU A 75 -16.72 4.16 2.17
C GLU A 75 -15.83 3.22 2.97
N GLY A 76 -15.29 2.17 2.35
CA GLY A 76 -14.27 1.32 2.93
C GLY A 76 -12.99 2.08 3.29
N ILE A 77 -12.52 2.98 2.41
CA ILE A 77 -11.34 3.83 2.66
C ILE A 77 -11.60 4.78 3.83
N LYS A 78 -12.76 5.46 3.86
CA LYS A 78 -13.16 6.33 4.99
C LYS A 78 -13.21 5.59 6.31
N ALA A 79 -13.88 4.43 6.33
CA ALA A 79 -14.02 3.62 7.54
C ALA A 79 -12.65 3.15 8.06
N ALA A 80 -11.77 2.68 7.17
CA ALA A 80 -10.42 2.27 7.54
C ALA A 80 -9.57 3.45 8.02
N SER A 81 -9.64 4.60 7.36
CA SER A 81 -8.92 5.82 7.78
C SER A 81 -9.31 6.25 9.19
N ARG A 82 -10.61 6.21 9.52
CA ARG A 82 -11.11 6.51 10.87
C ARG A 82 -10.63 5.50 11.90
N ALA A 83 -10.66 4.21 11.56
CA ALA A 83 -10.20 3.15 12.45
C ALA A 83 -8.69 3.24 12.75
N LEU A 84 -7.89 3.69 11.77
CA LEU A 84 -6.47 3.99 11.93
C LEU A 84 -6.19 5.27 12.76
N GLY A 85 -7.23 6.00 13.17
CA GLY A 85 -7.10 7.21 13.98
C GLY A 85 -6.59 8.44 13.21
N ILE A 86 -6.58 8.39 11.87
CA ILE A 86 -6.05 9.47 11.03
C ILE A 86 -7.04 10.62 10.98
N ARG A 87 -6.58 11.83 11.32
CA ARG A 87 -7.38 13.05 11.30
C ARG A 87 -6.61 14.21 10.68
N SER A 88 -7.34 15.19 10.18
CA SER A 88 -6.75 16.48 9.79
C SER A 88 -7.63 17.62 10.29
N PRO A 89 -7.27 18.24 11.43
CA PRO A 89 -7.95 19.43 11.93
C PRO A 89 -8.04 20.56 10.88
N TRP A 90 -7.01 20.73 10.05
CA TRP A 90 -7.04 21.70 8.96
C TRP A 90 -8.12 21.36 7.93
N MET A 91 -8.23 20.11 7.49
CA MET A 91 -9.28 19.70 6.55
C MET A 91 -10.68 19.79 7.16
N GLU A 92 -10.84 19.36 8.43
CA GLU A 92 -12.11 19.43 9.15
C GLU A 92 -12.61 20.88 9.27
N LYS A 93 -11.69 21.84 9.47
CA LYS A 93 -11.99 23.26 9.53
C LYS A 93 -12.25 23.87 8.14
N THR A 94 -11.49 23.46 7.14
CA THR A 94 -11.55 24.04 5.77
C THR A 94 -12.77 23.52 5.01
N PHE A 95 -13.17 22.27 5.24
CA PHE A 95 -14.30 21.60 4.59
C PHE A 95 -15.29 21.09 5.64
N PRO A 96 -15.97 21.98 6.37
CA PRO A 96 -16.85 21.58 7.47
C PRO A 96 -17.99 20.70 6.96
N GLY A 97 -18.19 19.55 7.63
CA GLY A 97 -19.21 18.56 7.27
C GLY A 97 -18.83 17.59 6.15
N LEU A 98 -17.64 17.73 5.56
CA LEU A 98 -17.12 16.80 4.54
C LEU A 98 -16.05 15.90 5.18
N ASP A 99 -16.29 14.58 5.20
CA ASP A 99 -15.27 13.59 5.58
C ASP A 99 -14.30 13.40 4.41
N VAL A 100 -13.19 14.15 4.42
CA VAL A 100 -12.20 14.20 3.33
C VAL A 100 -10.78 13.80 3.75
N THR A 101 -10.49 13.60 5.04
CA THR A 101 -9.14 13.21 5.50
C THR A 101 -8.64 11.92 4.86
N HIS A 102 -9.55 10.98 4.59
CA HIS A 102 -9.26 9.72 3.94
C HIS A 102 -8.59 9.87 2.56
N THR A 103 -8.85 10.99 1.87
CA THR A 103 -8.22 11.33 0.58
C THR A 103 -6.71 11.55 0.73
N MET A 104 -6.28 12.15 1.84
CA MET A 104 -4.88 12.49 2.10
C MET A 104 -4.05 11.24 2.35
N ILE A 105 -4.49 10.37 3.26
CA ILE A 105 -3.76 9.13 3.53
C ILE A 105 -3.71 8.22 2.30
N ALA A 106 -4.80 8.15 1.53
CA ALA A 106 -4.82 7.37 0.29
C ALA A 106 -3.79 7.94 -0.71
N ALA A 107 -3.76 9.26 -0.90
CA ALA A 107 -2.80 9.92 -1.78
C ALA A 107 -1.35 9.72 -1.32
N MET A 108 -1.05 9.84 -0.02
CA MET A 108 0.29 9.57 0.54
C MET A 108 0.72 8.12 0.28
N LEU A 109 -0.18 7.17 0.53
CA LEU A 109 0.09 5.74 0.39
C LEU A 109 0.34 5.34 -1.08
N THR A 110 -0.42 5.90 -2.02
CA THR A 110 -0.36 5.50 -3.43
C THR A 110 0.49 6.43 -4.30
N ALA A 111 0.83 7.63 -3.81
CA ALA A 111 1.33 8.75 -4.62
C ALA A 111 0.47 9.02 -5.87
N LYS A 112 -0.86 9.03 -5.68
CA LYS A 112 -1.85 9.29 -6.74
C LYS A 112 -2.88 10.30 -6.28
N GLU A 113 -3.49 10.99 -7.24
CA GLU A 113 -4.57 11.92 -6.94
C GLU A 113 -5.85 11.16 -6.57
N TRP A 114 -6.69 11.79 -5.75
CA TRP A 114 -7.93 11.18 -5.27
C TRP A 114 -8.85 10.74 -6.41
N VAL A 115 -8.92 11.53 -7.49
CA VAL A 115 -9.73 11.22 -8.68
C VAL A 115 -9.30 9.89 -9.32
N GLU A 116 -7.99 9.60 -9.37
CA GLU A 116 -7.49 8.33 -9.88
C GLU A 116 -7.75 7.18 -8.90
N ILE A 117 -7.65 7.44 -7.59
CA ILE A 117 -7.83 6.41 -6.56
C ILE A 117 -9.29 5.94 -6.50
N ALA A 118 -10.23 6.89 -6.53
CA ALA A 118 -11.65 6.68 -6.32
C ALA A 118 -12.42 6.25 -7.58
N ASP A 119 -11.76 6.16 -8.75
CA ASP A 119 -12.41 5.70 -9.98
C ASP A 119 -12.64 4.17 -9.96
N PRO A 120 -13.90 3.69 -9.91
CA PRO A 120 -14.21 2.27 -9.93
C PRO A 120 -13.95 1.60 -11.28
N ALA A 121 -14.00 2.36 -12.37
CA ALA A 121 -13.77 1.88 -13.72
C ALA A 121 -12.27 1.79 -14.05
N ALA A 122 -11.43 2.53 -13.35
CA ALA A 122 -10.00 2.52 -13.58
C ALA A 122 -9.36 1.15 -13.26
N ARG A 123 -8.46 0.75 -14.15
CA ARG A 123 -7.63 -0.45 -14.02
C ARG A 123 -6.49 -0.19 -13.02
N LEU A 124 -5.77 -1.24 -12.61
CA LEU A 124 -4.68 -1.09 -11.62
C LEU A 124 -3.40 -0.47 -12.21
N ASP A 125 -3.28 -0.32 -13.53
CA ASP A 125 -2.18 0.44 -14.17
C ASP A 125 -2.21 1.93 -13.84
N ARG A 126 -3.33 2.44 -13.28
CA ARG A 126 -3.39 3.81 -12.76
C ARG A 126 -2.36 4.05 -11.64
N PHE A 127 -1.95 3.01 -10.93
CA PHE A 127 -0.90 3.09 -9.91
C PHE A 127 0.51 3.00 -10.50
N ASP A 128 0.65 2.84 -11.81
CA ASP A 128 1.96 2.96 -12.45
C ASP A 128 2.38 4.42 -12.55
N ARG A 129 3.70 4.65 -12.50
CA ARG A 129 4.25 6.00 -12.70
C ARG A 129 4.20 6.34 -14.18
N LYS A 130 3.34 7.29 -14.56
CA LYS A 130 3.21 7.80 -15.92
C LYS A 130 3.84 9.20 -15.96
N GLY A 131 5.16 9.27 -16.21
CA GLY A 131 5.90 10.52 -16.33
C GLY A 131 7.36 10.39 -15.89
N THR A 132 8.18 11.40 -16.22
CA THR A 132 9.54 11.49 -15.67
C THR A 132 9.49 11.92 -14.20
N ALA A 133 10.54 11.60 -13.44
CA ALA A 133 10.65 12.01 -12.03
C ALA A 133 10.50 13.54 -11.86
N GLU A 134 10.92 14.32 -12.85
CA GLU A 134 10.77 15.78 -12.87
C GLU A 134 9.31 16.23 -13.06
N GLN A 135 8.56 15.57 -13.94
CA GLN A 135 7.13 15.87 -14.13
C GLN A 135 6.30 15.52 -12.89
N GLU A 136 6.58 14.39 -12.25
CA GLU A 136 5.94 14.01 -10.99
C GLU A 136 6.31 14.98 -9.87
N LYS A 137 7.60 15.35 -9.77
CA LYS A 137 8.06 16.33 -8.77
C LYS A 137 7.44 17.71 -9.00
N ALA A 138 7.24 18.13 -10.24
CA ALA A 138 6.58 19.40 -10.57
C ALA A 138 5.10 19.40 -10.17
N LYS A 139 4.34 18.35 -10.53
CA LYS A 139 2.94 18.18 -10.13
C LYS A 139 2.79 18.12 -8.61
N LEU A 140 3.67 17.37 -7.95
CA LEU A 140 3.70 17.26 -6.50
C LEU A 140 4.04 18.62 -5.88
N SER A 141 5.07 19.34 -6.36
CA SER A 141 5.46 20.65 -5.80
C SER A 141 4.40 21.74 -5.97
N ALA A 142 3.61 21.69 -7.05
CA ALA A 142 2.52 22.63 -7.29
C ALA A 142 1.38 22.44 -6.26
N ASN A 143 1.08 21.18 -5.93
CA ASN A 143 -0.02 20.82 -5.04
C ASN A 143 0.43 20.71 -3.56
N VAL A 144 1.72 20.52 -3.29
CA VAL A 144 2.24 20.35 -1.92
C VAL A 144 1.99 21.57 -1.06
N ALA A 145 2.04 22.79 -1.59
CA ALA A 145 1.74 23.98 -0.80
C ALA A 145 0.29 23.97 -0.27
N ASP A 146 -0.66 23.54 -1.10
CA ASP A 146 -2.09 23.51 -0.76
C ASP A 146 -2.43 22.35 0.20
N TYR A 147 -1.68 21.25 0.12
CA TYR A 147 -1.91 20.06 0.94
C TYR A 147 -0.92 19.87 2.10
N ALA A 148 0.10 20.72 2.23
CA ALA A 148 1.16 20.58 3.23
C ALA A 148 0.60 20.45 4.64
N GLN A 149 -0.38 21.28 5.02
CA GLN A 149 -0.98 21.20 6.35
C GLN A 149 -1.79 19.93 6.56
N GLY A 150 -2.54 19.49 5.55
CA GLY A 150 -3.22 18.20 5.62
C GLY A 150 -2.24 17.03 5.77
N ILE A 151 -1.10 17.08 5.09
CA ILE A 151 -0.03 16.07 5.23
C ILE A 151 0.55 16.11 6.64
N LEU A 152 0.90 17.29 7.17
CA LEU A 152 1.44 17.44 8.52
C LEU A 152 0.46 16.93 9.58
N ASP A 153 -0.82 17.27 9.48
CA ASP A 153 -1.83 16.78 10.42
C ASP A 153 -1.94 15.26 10.40
N VAL A 154 -1.91 14.64 9.21
CA VAL A 154 -1.90 13.18 9.08
C VAL A 154 -0.64 12.61 9.72
N LEU A 155 0.54 13.21 9.49
CA LEU A 155 1.80 12.76 10.09
C LEU A 155 1.80 12.88 11.62
N GLU A 156 1.13 13.89 12.18
CA GLU A 156 1.03 14.11 13.62
C GLU A 156 0.02 13.17 14.30
N THR A 157 -1.11 12.89 13.64
CA THR A 157 -2.19 12.07 14.22
C THR A 157 -2.02 10.56 13.97
N CYS A 158 -1.28 10.20 12.92
CA CYS A 158 -1.05 8.83 12.52
C CYS A 158 -0.23 8.05 13.58
N PRO A 159 -0.61 6.79 13.91
CA PRO A 159 0.19 5.94 14.76
C PRO A 159 1.62 5.77 14.24
N ARG A 160 2.61 5.81 15.15
CA ARG A 160 4.04 5.72 14.80
C ARG A 160 4.38 4.49 13.96
N ASP A 161 3.74 3.36 14.24
CA ASP A 161 3.95 2.14 13.47
C ASP A 161 3.45 2.29 12.03
N LEU A 162 2.32 2.97 11.81
CA LEU A 162 1.80 3.24 10.47
C LEU A 162 2.71 4.21 9.70
N LEU A 163 3.31 5.21 10.34
CA LEU A 163 4.34 6.07 9.70
C LEU A 163 5.53 5.25 9.17
N LEU A 164 5.97 4.25 9.94
CA LEU A 164 7.05 3.36 9.52
C LEU A 164 6.62 2.47 8.34
N LEU A 165 5.37 2.03 8.30
CA LEU A 165 4.82 1.30 7.15
C LEU A 165 4.75 2.18 5.89
N LEU A 166 4.34 3.44 6.03
CA LEU A 166 4.35 4.41 4.92
C LEU A 166 5.77 4.63 4.40
N LYS A 167 6.74 4.87 5.29
CA LYS A 167 8.15 5.00 4.92
C LYS A 167 8.70 3.75 4.23
N THR A 168 8.32 2.56 4.72
CA THR A 168 8.73 1.29 4.11
C THR A 168 8.17 1.17 2.69
N ASN A 169 6.90 1.49 2.49
CA ASN A 169 6.26 1.50 1.15
C ASN A 169 6.94 2.48 0.19
N ASP A 170 7.28 3.69 0.65
CA ASP A 170 8.00 4.69 -0.15
C ASP A 170 9.37 4.20 -0.59
N ALA A 171 10.12 3.60 0.34
CA ALA A 171 11.44 3.06 0.04
C ALA A 171 11.38 1.88 -0.94
N LEU A 172 10.38 0.99 -0.83
CA LEU A 172 10.12 -0.08 -1.79
C LEU A 172 9.81 0.47 -3.19
N ARG A 173 8.93 1.48 -3.29
CA ARG A 173 8.62 2.15 -4.57
C ARG A 173 9.85 2.82 -5.18
N SER A 174 10.68 3.46 -4.36
CA SER A 174 11.94 4.08 -4.80
C SER A 174 12.93 3.03 -5.31
N ALA A 175 13.10 1.92 -4.60
CA ALA A 175 13.94 0.80 -5.02
C ALA A 175 13.43 0.18 -6.33
N ALA A 176 12.12 0.01 -6.49
CA ALA A 176 11.50 -0.47 -7.72
C ALA A 176 11.86 0.39 -8.93
N GLY A 177 11.72 1.73 -8.80
CA GLY A 177 12.07 2.67 -9.86
C GLY A 177 13.55 2.62 -10.24
N ARG A 178 14.47 2.51 -9.28
CA ARG A 178 15.92 2.40 -9.54
C ARG A 178 16.31 1.10 -10.24
N LEU A 179 15.56 0.02 -10.00
CA LEU A 179 15.79 -1.30 -10.61
C LEU A 179 15.07 -1.47 -11.95
N GLY A 180 14.45 -0.40 -12.49
CA GLY A 180 13.70 -0.44 -13.75
C GLY A 180 12.41 -1.25 -13.68
N GLY A 181 11.84 -1.41 -12.48
CA GLY A 181 10.53 -2.04 -12.28
C GLY A 181 9.38 -1.03 -12.37
N CYS A 182 8.18 -1.52 -12.65
CA CYS A 182 6.97 -0.70 -12.66
C CYS A 182 6.46 -0.50 -11.22
N SER A 183 5.97 0.70 -10.90
CA SER A 183 5.46 1.00 -9.55
C SER A 183 4.15 0.26 -9.26
N ALA A 184 3.37 0.00 -10.32
CA ALA A 184 2.18 -0.83 -10.25
C ALA A 184 2.48 -2.27 -9.77
N ASP A 185 3.62 -2.85 -10.14
CA ASP A 185 3.99 -4.22 -9.73
C ASP A 185 4.14 -4.29 -8.21
N THR A 186 4.85 -3.31 -7.64
CA THR A 186 5.04 -3.18 -6.19
C THR A 186 3.70 -3.01 -5.49
N PHE A 187 2.84 -2.13 -6.02
CA PHE A 187 1.50 -1.90 -5.49
C PHE A 187 0.65 -3.18 -5.50
N VAL A 188 0.61 -3.90 -6.62
CA VAL A 188 -0.21 -5.11 -6.78
C VAL A 188 0.29 -6.26 -5.92
N VAL A 189 1.61 -6.46 -5.84
CA VAL A 189 2.21 -7.46 -4.94
C VAL A 189 1.86 -7.18 -3.47
N THR A 190 1.96 -5.91 -3.08
CA THR A 190 1.63 -5.44 -1.72
C THR A 190 0.15 -5.66 -1.43
N ALA A 191 -0.73 -5.27 -2.35
CA ALA A 191 -2.16 -5.48 -2.26
C ALA A 191 -2.55 -6.96 -2.14
N LYS A 192 -1.94 -7.87 -2.92
CA LYS A 192 -2.22 -9.31 -2.82
C LYS A 192 -1.87 -9.88 -1.46
N SER A 193 -0.74 -9.46 -0.89
CA SER A 193 -0.32 -9.90 0.45
C SER A 193 -1.26 -9.40 1.54
N CYS A 194 -1.73 -8.15 1.42
CA CYS A 194 -2.79 -7.60 2.25
C CYS A 194 -4.09 -8.41 2.16
N ILE A 195 -4.58 -8.69 0.94
CA ILE A 195 -5.82 -9.45 0.73
C ILE A 195 -5.69 -10.88 1.28
N ARG A 196 -4.52 -11.51 1.12
CA ARG A 196 -4.20 -12.80 1.74
C ARG A 196 -4.25 -12.72 3.27
N ALA A 197 -3.68 -11.68 3.87
CA ALA A 197 -3.72 -11.50 5.33
C ALA A 197 -5.16 -11.39 5.85
N LEU A 198 -6.02 -10.61 5.19
CA LEU A 198 -7.44 -10.53 5.52
C LEU A 198 -8.16 -11.88 5.38
N TRP A 199 -7.76 -12.70 4.40
CA TRP A 199 -8.34 -14.03 4.20
C TRP A 199 -7.94 -15.02 5.30
N LEU A 200 -6.69 -14.96 5.74
CA LEU A 200 -6.14 -15.82 6.80
C LEU A 200 -6.66 -15.44 8.18
N GLN A 201 -7.04 -14.17 8.38
CA GLN A 201 -7.63 -13.71 9.61
C GLN A 201 -8.94 -14.46 9.89
N ARG A 202 -9.07 -15.03 11.10
CA ARG A 202 -10.29 -15.73 11.51
C ARG A 202 -11.46 -14.75 11.45
N SER A 203 -12.45 -15.04 10.60
CA SER A 203 -13.69 -14.27 10.56
C SER A 203 -14.35 -14.35 11.94
N GLY A 204 -14.51 -13.20 12.61
CA GLY A 204 -15.16 -13.12 13.92
C GLY A 204 -16.60 -13.66 13.92
N ALA A 205 -17.19 -13.77 15.11
CA ALA A 205 -18.56 -14.21 15.29
C ALA A 205 -19.57 -13.23 14.64
N GLY A 206 -19.86 -13.43 13.36
CA GLY A 206 -20.88 -12.69 12.61
C GLY A 206 -21.82 -13.62 11.84
N LEU A 207 -22.94 -13.07 11.34
CA LEU A 207 -23.91 -13.80 10.51
C LEU A 207 -23.22 -14.40 9.29
N TRP A 208 -23.64 -15.60 8.90
CA TRP A 208 -23.03 -16.38 7.82
C TRP A 208 -22.97 -15.61 6.49
N TRP A 209 -24.05 -14.90 6.11
CA TRP A 209 -24.11 -14.14 4.85
C TRP A 209 -23.10 -12.98 4.81
N ARG A 210 -22.82 -12.34 5.95
CA ARG A 210 -21.77 -11.29 6.05
C ARG A 210 -20.39 -11.88 5.79
N ARG A 211 -20.13 -13.11 6.26
CA ARG A 211 -18.87 -13.82 6.00
C ARG A 211 -18.74 -14.19 4.54
N VAL A 212 -19.82 -14.66 3.91
CA VAL A 212 -19.86 -14.97 2.48
C VAL A 212 -19.58 -13.71 1.65
N LEU A 213 -20.30 -12.61 1.93
CA LEU A 213 -20.09 -11.34 1.24
C LEU A 213 -18.66 -10.81 1.42
N HIS A 214 -18.12 -10.88 2.64
CA HIS A 214 -16.74 -10.50 2.91
C HIS A 214 -15.74 -11.32 2.08
N ARG A 215 -15.91 -12.65 2.04
CA ARG A 215 -15.06 -13.53 1.21
C ARG A 215 -15.20 -13.24 -0.27
N LEU A 216 -16.41 -12.92 -0.75
CA LEU A 216 -16.63 -12.52 -2.14
C LEU A 216 -15.86 -11.23 -2.46
N HIS A 217 -15.92 -10.21 -1.60
CA HIS A 217 -15.16 -8.97 -1.78
C HIS A 217 -13.64 -9.23 -1.81
N LEU A 218 -13.13 -10.09 -0.94
CA LEU A 218 -11.72 -10.49 -0.96
C LEU A 218 -11.36 -11.24 -2.25
N ALA A 219 -12.22 -12.14 -2.73
CA ALA A 219 -12.02 -12.87 -3.97
C ALA A 219 -12.01 -11.93 -5.19
N VAL A 220 -12.92 -10.95 -5.24
CA VAL A 220 -12.93 -9.91 -6.28
C VAL A 220 -11.66 -9.07 -6.24
N ALA A 221 -11.24 -8.62 -5.05
CA ALA A 221 -10.01 -7.84 -4.89
C ALA A 221 -8.79 -8.65 -5.35
N TYR A 222 -8.68 -9.90 -4.92
CA TYR A 222 -7.60 -10.79 -5.34
C TYR A 222 -7.64 -11.03 -6.86
N GLY A 223 -8.82 -11.21 -7.42
CA GLY A 223 -9.06 -11.36 -8.86
C GLY A 223 -8.61 -10.15 -9.67
N ARG A 224 -8.91 -8.91 -9.23
CA ARG A 224 -8.41 -7.68 -9.87
C ARG A 224 -6.89 -7.61 -9.86
N CYS A 225 -6.26 -7.92 -8.72
CA CYS A 225 -4.80 -7.94 -8.61
C CYS A 225 -4.17 -9.04 -9.48
N HIS A 226 -4.76 -10.24 -9.50
CA HIS A 226 -4.22 -11.38 -10.23
C HIS A 226 -4.37 -11.22 -11.74
N THR A 227 -5.52 -10.74 -12.23
CA THR A 227 -5.73 -10.47 -13.65
C THR A 227 -4.79 -9.40 -14.16
N PHE A 228 -4.56 -8.33 -13.40
CA PHE A 228 -3.56 -7.31 -13.74
C PHE A 228 -2.17 -7.90 -13.91
N GLN A 229 -1.72 -8.70 -12.94
CA GLN A 229 -0.40 -9.33 -12.98
C GLN A 229 -0.25 -10.28 -14.19
N LEU A 230 -1.27 -11.08 -14.50
CA LEU A 230 -1.26 -11.96 -15.68
C LEU A 230 -1.15 -11.18 -16.99
N LEU A 231 -1.82 -10.03 -17.08
CA LEU A 231 -1.77 -9.19 -18.27
C LEU A 231 -0.39 -8.56 -18.47
N GLN A 232 0.27 -8.13 -17.40
CA GLN A 232 1.65 -7.64 -17.45
C GLN A 232 2.62 -8.76 -17.85
N ASP A 233 2.53 -9.92 -17.20
CA ASP A 233 3.36 -11.09 -17.52
C ASP A 233 3.18 -11.55 -18.98
N ALA A 234 2.01 -11.29 -19.58
CA ALA A 234 1.71 -11.60 -20.99
C ALA A 234 2.19 -10.52 -21.97
N THR A 235 2.28 -9.25 -21.56
CA THR A 235 2.83 -8.17 -22.41
C THR A 235 4.36 -8.15 -22.44
N ASP A 236 5.00 -8.84 -21.50
CA ASP A 236 6.44 -8.93 -21.36
C ASP A 236 7.08 -10.15 -22.07
N ARG A 237 6.28 -11.02 -22.70
CA ARG A 237 6.76 -12.13 -23.54
C ARG A 237 6.80 -11.73 -25.01
#